data_AF-A0A5T0UK04-F1
#
_entry.id   AF-A0A5T0UK04-F1
#
_cell.length_a   1.000
_cell.length_b   1.000
_cell.length_c   1.000
_cell.angle_alpha   90.00
_cell.angle_beta   90.00
_cell.angle_gamma   90.00
#
_symmetry.space_group_name_H-M   'P 1'
#
loop_
_entity.id
_entity.type
_entity.pdbx_description
1 polymer ?
#
loop_
_entity_poly.entity_id
_entity_poly.type
_entity_poly.pdbx_seq_one_letter_code
_entity_poly.pdbx_strand_id
1 'polypeptide(L)'
;ATALASAIGCLLMGLLAKYPIATAPSLGINAFFAYSVCIGMNIPWQTTLAGVFVASIIFLLITVFKLRELIIDAIPADLKAAISAGIGLFIAFIGLQGGGLIVANKSTLV
;
A
#
# COMPACT_ATOMS: atom_id res chain seq x y z
N ALA A 1 6.25 14.60 -1.34
CA ALA A 1 5.69 14.12 -2.64
C ALA A 1 4.27 13.56 -2.48
N THR A 2 4.06 12.53 -1.66
CA THR A 2 2.76 11.87 -1.43
C THR A 2 1.67 12.78 -0.87
N ALA A 3 1.98 13.66 0.10
CA ALA A 3 1.00 14.60 0.65
C ALA A 3 0.47 15.60 -0.41
N LEU A 4 1.34 16.06 -1.32
CA LEU A 4 0.96 16.96 -2.42
C LEU A 4 0.08 16.22 -3.45
N ALA A 5 0.45 14.99 -3.80
CA ALA A 5 -0.33 14.15 -4.71
C ALA A 5 -1.73 13.84 -4.16
N SER A 6 -1.84 13.54 -2.86
CA SER A 6 -3.12 13.33 -2.19
C SER A 6 -3.95 14.59 -2.06
N ALA A 7 -3.34 15.76 -1.81
CA ALA A 7 -4.05 17.03 -1.80
C ALA A 7 -4.66 17.34 -3.18
N ILE A 8 -3.90 17.13 -4.26
CA ILE A 8 -4.37 17.29 -5.64
C ILE A 8 -5.48 16.26 -5.97
N GLY A 9 -5.31 15.01 -5.56
CA GLY A 9 -6.31 13.95 -5.75
C GLY A 9 -7.64 14.24 -5.05
N CYS A 10 -7.59 14.73 -3.80
CA CYS A 10 -8.78 15.15 -3.04
C CYS A 10 -9.46 16.36 -3.71
N LEU A 11 -8.69 17.32 -4.22
CA LEU A 11 -9.20 18.50 -4.94
C LEU A 11 -9.93 18.10 -6.23
N LEU A 12 -9.34 17.20 -7.01
CA LEU A 12 -9.94 16.67 -8.24
C LEU A 12 -11.21 15.85 -7.95
N MET A 13 -11.22 15.00 -6.92
CA MET A 13 -12.44 14.26 -6.53
C MET A 13 -13.56 15.18 -6.02
N GLY A 14 -13.22 16.22 -5.26
CA GLY A 14 -14.18 17.19 -4.77
C GLY A 14 -14.80 18.06 -5.88
N LEU A 15 -13.99 18.53 -6.83
CA LEU A 15 -14.42 19.45 -7.89
C LEU A 15 -15.01 18.76 -9.13
N LEU A 16 -14.39 17.67 -9.63
CA LEU A 16 -14.82 17.01 -10.87
C LEU A 16 -15.81 15.88 -10.63
N ALA A 17 -15.58 15.06 -9.60
CA ALA A 17 -16.42 13.90 -9.32
C ALA A 17 -17.59 14.20 -8.35
N LYS A 18 -17.56 15.37 -7.69
CA LYS A 18 -18.56 15.80 -6.69
C LYS A 18 -18.81 14.72 -5.62
N TYR A 19 -17.75 13.99 -5.27
CA TYR A 19 -17.80 12.81 -4.41
C TYR A 19 -16.82 13.04 -3.25
N PRO A 20 -17.31 13.19 -2.00
CA PRO A 20 -16.49 13.61 -0.86
C PRO A 20 -15.71 12.43 -0.27
N ILE A 21 -14.86 11.79 -1.09
CA ILE A 21 -13.93 10.75 -0.65
C ILE A 21 -12.55 11.38 -0.52
N ALA A 22 -12.03 11.42 0.71
CA ALA A 22 -10.66 11.85 0.96
C ALA A 22 -9.69 10.75 0.50
N THR A 23 -9.02 10.97 -0.62
CA THR A 23 -7.94 10.10 -1.09
C THR A 23 -6.67 10.37 -0.27
N ALA A 24 -6.57 9.73 0.89
CA ALA A 24 -5.35 9.74 1.68
C ALA A 24 -4.27 8.84 1.04
N PRO A 25 -2.98 9.21 1.14
CA PRO A 25 -1.91 8.38 0.64
C PRO A 25 -1.86 7.10 1.49
N SER A 26 -1.89 5.93 0.84
CA SER A 26 -1.81 4.64 1.53
C SER A 26 -0.41 4.44 2.11
N LEU A 27 -0.21 4.84 3.36
CA LEU A 27 1.08 4.71 4.07
C LEU A 27 1.52 3.25 4.21
N GLY A 28 0.57 2.31 4.29
CA GLY A 28 0.84 0.88 4.44
C GLY A 28 1.60 0.25 3.28
N ILE A 29 1.25 0.62 2.06
CA ILE A 29 1.89 0.10 0.85
C ILE A 29 3.32 0.65 0.74
N ASN A 30 3.55 1.90 1.16
CA ASN A 30 4.89 2.49 1.20
C ASN A 30 5.78 1.79 2.24
N ALA A 31 5.22 1.43 3.40
CA ALA A 31 5.94 0.68 4.42
C ALA A 31 6.29 -0.74 3.93
N PHE A 32 5.32 -1.46 3.33
CA PHE A 32 5.57 -2.78 2.75
C PHE A 32 6.64 -2.72 1.65
N PHE A 33 6.55 -1.74 0.75
CA PHE A 33 7.52 -1.52 -0.31
C PHE A 33 8.94 -1.32 0.24
N ALA A 34 9.10 -0.43 1.22
CA ALA A 34 10.41 -0.09 1.77
C ALA A 34 11.01 -1.25 2.61
N TYR A 35 10.23 -1.81 3.54
CA TYR A 35 10.73 -2.79 4.50
C TYR A 35 10.75 -4.21 3.96
N SER A 36 9.69 -4.65 3.25
CA SER A 36 9.61 -6.02 2.76
C SER A 36 10.36 -6.20 1.44
N VAL A 37 10.20 -5.26 0.50
CA VAL A 37 10.76 -5.45 -0.86
C VAL A 37 12.17 -4.87 -1.00
N CYS A 38 12.38 -3.60 -0.61
CA CYS A 38 13.70 -2.99 -0.73
C CYS A 38 14.70 -3.53 0.32
N ILE A 39 14.30 -3.56 1.60
CA ILE A 39 15.18 -4.02 2.68
C ILE A 39 15.19 -5.56 2.76
N GLY A 40 14.02 -6.20 2.79
CA GLY A 40 13.89 -7.66 2.93
C GLY A 40 14.42 -8.46 1.74
N MET A 41 14.14 -8.05 0.50
CA MET A 41 14.60 -8.75 -0.71
C MET A 41 15.89 -8.17 -1.32
N ASN A 42 16.46 -7.12 -0.71
CA ASN A 42 17.70 -6.46 -1.16
C ASN A 42 17.64 -5.92 -2.61
N ILE A 43 16.46 -5.58 -3.09
CA ILE A 43 16.26 -5.06 -4.45
C ILE A 43 16.42 -3.54 -4.44
N PRO A 44 17.16 -2.94 -5.40
CA PRO A 44 17.25 -1.49 -5.53
C PRO A 44 15.86 -0.87 -5.69
N TRP A 45 15.61 0.24 -4.99
CA TRP A 45 14.31 0.92 -4.99
C TRP A 45 13.85 1.33 -6.40
N GLN A 46 14.79 1.57 -7.32
CA GLN A 46 14.51 1.88 -8.73
C GLN A 46 13.85 0.69 -9.45
N THR A 47 14.37 -0.52 -9.24
CA THR A 47 13.80 -1.75 -9.83
C THR A 47 12.44 -2.04 -9.25
N THR A 48 12.26 -1.84 -7.94
CA THR A 48 10.98 -2.03 -7.29
C THR A 48 9.93 -1.01 -7.77
N LEU A 49 10.31 0.26 -7.97
CA LEU A 49 9.43 1.28 -8.56
C LEU A 49 9.06 0.94 -10.01
N ALA A 50 10.00 0.43 -10.81
CA ALA A 50 9.71 -0.03 -12.17
C ALA A 50 8.68 -1.18 -12.16
N GLY A 51 8.78 -2.11 -11.21
CA GLY A 51 7.78 -3.16 -11.00
C GLY A 51 6.39 -2.61 -10.67
N VAL A 52 6.30 -1.64 -9.77
CA VAL A 52 5.03 -0.96 -9.42
C VAL A 52 4.44 -0.21 -10.63
N PHE A 53 5.28 0.40 -11.46
CA PHE A 53 4.85 1.07 -12.67
C PHE A 53 4.24 0.08 -13.68
N VAL A 54 4.92 -1.04 -13.94
CA VAL A 54 4.41 -2.10 -14.82
C VAL A 54 3.11 -2.70 -14.27
N ALA A 55 3.04 -2.97 -12.96
CA ALA A 55 1.82 -3.46 -12.31
C ALA A 55 0.65 -2.48 -12.47
N SER A 56 0.92 -1.16 -12.41
CA SER A 56 -0.10 -0.12 -12.61
C SER A 56 -0.61 -0.08 -14.04
N ILE A 57 0.26 -0.31 -15.04
CA ILE A 57 -0.14 -0.43 -16.45
C ILE A 57 -1.02 -1.67 -16.66
N ILE A 58 -0.62 -2.81 -16.09
CA ILE A 58 -1.42 -4.05 -16.15
C ILE A 58 -2.78 -3.82 -15.48
N PHE A 59 -2.82 -3.16 -14.33
CA PHE A 59 -4.05 -2.84 -13.63
C PHE A 59 -4.97 -1.90 -14.43
N LEU A 60 -4.39 -0.92 -15.14
CA LEU A 60 -5.13 -0.03 -16.03
C LEU A 60 -5.77 -0.81 -17.18
N LEU A 61 -5.03 -1.74 -17.80
CA LEU A 61 -5.57 -2.63 -18.82
C LEU A 61 -6.74 -3.47 -18.28
N ILE A 62 -6.55 -4.15 -17.14
CA ILE A 62 -7.59 -4.96 -16.48
C ILE A 62 -8.84 -4.11 -16.16
N THR A 63 -8.64 -2.86 -15.73
CA THR A 63 -9.74 -1.93 -15.43
C THR A 63 -10.53 -1.54 -16.68
N VAL A 64 -9.84 -1.29 -17.81
CA VAL A 64 -10.47 -1.00 -19.11
C VAL A 64 -11.25 -2.21 -19.61
N PHE A 65 -10.73 -3.43 -19.43
CA PHE A 65 -11.41 -4.67 -19.79
C PHE A 65 -12.53 -5.09 -18.81
N LYS A 66 -12.86 -4.28 -17.79
CA LYS A 66 -13.91 -4.54 -16.78
C LYS A 66 -13.79 -5.88 -16.03
N LEU A 67 -12.61 -6.52 -16.04
CA LEU A 67 -12.39 -7.82 -15.40
C LEU A 67 -12.33 -7.75 -13.86
N ARG A 68 -12.49 -6.55 -13.29
CA ARG A 68 -12.40 -6.27 -11.86
C ARG A 68 -13.35 -7.10 -11.00
N GLU A 69 -14.57 -7.36 -11.48
CA GLU A 69 -15.57 -8.11 -10.72
C GLU A 69 -15.20 -9.59 -10.60
N LEU A 70 -14.72 -10.21 -11.68
CA LEU A 70 -14.25 -11.60 -11.67
C LEU A 70 -13.07 -11.81 -10.72
N ILE A 71 -12.15 -10.85 -10.66
CA ILE A 71 -11.00 -10.92 -9.74
C ILE A 71 -11.46 -10.79 -8.28
N ILE A 72 -12.40 -9.88 -8.01
CA ILE A 72 -12.91 -9.65 -6.66
C ILE A 72 -13.74 -10.85 -6.18
N ASP A 73 -14.56 -11.45 -7.04
CA ASP A 73 -15.37 -12.64 -6.70
C ASP A 73 -14.51 -13.89 -6.53
N ALA A 74 -13.37 -13.99 -7.21
CA ALA A 74 -12.43 -15.10 -7.03
C ALA A 74 -11.74 -15.09 -5.66
N ILE A 75 -11.70 -13.94 -4.96
CA ILE A 75 -11.01 -13.82 -3.66
C ILE A 75 -12.03 -14.05 -2.53
N PRO A 76 -11.84 -15.10 -1.69
CA PRO A 76 -12.70 -15.36 -0.55
C PRO A 76 -12.75 -14.18 0.41
N ALA A 77 -13.92 -13.96 1.04
CA ALA A 77 -14.09 -12.89 2.02
C ALA A 77 -13.07 -12.98 3.17
N ASP A 78 -12.73 -14.19 3.60
CA ASP A 78 -11.73 -14.43 4.65
C ASP A 78 -10.33 -13.95 4.24
N LEU A 79 -9.93 -14.12 2.98
CA LEU A 79 -8.62 -13.61 2.52
C LEU A 79 -8.61 -12.08 2.44
N LYS A 80 -9.72 -11.45 2.05
CA LYS A 80 -9.83 -9.99 2.07
C LYS A 80 -9.68 -9.44 3.49
N ALA A 81 -10.30 -10.09 4.47
CA ALA A 81 -10.20 -9.73 5.89
C ALA A 81 -8.79 -10.00 6.46
N ALA A 82 -8.16 -11.12 6.07
CA ALA A 82 -6.80 -11.44 6.49
C ALA A 82 -5.76 -10.43 5.95
N ILE A 83 -5.92 -9.98 4.70
CA ILE A 83 -5.03 -8.99 4.09
C ILE A 83 -5.12 -7.65 4.82
N SER A 84 -6.33 -7.17 5.14
CA SER A 84 -6.50 -5.90 5.86
C SER A 84 -5.97 -5.98 7.30
N ALA A 85 -6.23 -7.08 8.00
CA ALA A 85 -5.71 -7.33 9.34
C ALA A 85 -4.17 -7.42 9.35
N GLY A 86 -3.58 -8.14 8.38
CA GLY A 86 -2.12 -8.29 8.25
C GLY A 86 -1.41 -6.97 7.96
N ILE A 87 -1.94 -6.17 7.03
CA ILE A 87 -1.37 -4.85 6.71
C ILE A 87 -1.50 -3.91 7.91
N GLY A 88 -2.65 -3.90 8.60
CA GLY A 88 -2.85 -3.08 9.80
C GLY A 88 -1.86 -3.41 10.91
N LEU A 89 -1.69 -4.71 11.20
CA LEU A 89 -0.73 -5.19 12.20
C LEU A 89 0.71 -4.84 11.81
N PHE A 90 1.06 -4.99 10.53
CA PHE A 90 2.39 -4.64 10.03
C PHE A 90 2.71 -3.15 10.19
N ILE A 91 1.76 -2.27 9.84
CA ILE A 91 1.94 -0.82 10.02
C ILE A 91 2.05 -0.47 11.51
N ALA A 92 1.22 -1.09 12.36
CA ALA A 92 1.28 -0.89 13.80
C ALA A 92 2.67 -1.27 14.35
N PHE A 93 3.22 -2.40 13.90
CA PHE A 93 4.56 -2.84 14.29
C PHE A 93 5.64 -1.83 13.88
N ILE A 94 5.64 -1.36 12.64
CA ILE A 94 6.57 -0.33 12.17
C ILE A 94 6.40 0.97 12.95
N GLY A 95 5.17 1.37 13.26
CA GLY A 95 4.87 2.56 14.07
C GLY A 95 5.41 2.45 15.50
N LEU A 96 5.23 1.31 16.15
CA LEU A 96 5.77 1.06 17.49
C LEU A 96 7.31 0.97 17.49
N GLN A 97 7.93 0.43 16.42
CA GLN A 97 9.38 0.41 16.23
C GLN A 97 9.93 1.83 16.03
N GLY A 98 9.33 2.62 15.15
CA GLY A 98 9.73 4.01 14.91
C GLY A 98 9.48 4.95 16.09
N GLY A 99 8.48 4.65 16.92
CA GLY A 99 8.17 5.37 18.15
C GLY A 99 9.04 4.98 19.36
N GLY A 100 9.96 4.02 19.21
CA GLY A 100 10.86 3.60 20.28
C GLY A 100 10.18 2.82 21.42
N LEU A 101 8.94 2.38 21.24
CA LEU A 101 8.24 1.48 22.17
C LEU A 101 8.68 0.02 21.97
N ILE A 102 9.04 -0.35 20.73
CA ILE A 102 9.72 -1.60 20.39
C ILE A 102 11.19 -1.26 20.14
N VAL A 103 12.03 -1.44 21.16
CA VAL A 103 13.49 -1.26 21.06
C VAL A 103 14.14 -2.63 20.88
N ALA A 104 14.92 -2.79 19.83
CA ALA A 104 15.72 -3.98 19.60
C ALA A 104 16.72 -4.16 20.75
N ASN A 105 16.47 -5.15 21.62
CA ASN A 105 17.46 -5.62 22.59
C ASN A 105 18.34 -6.66 21.90
N LYS A 106 19.67 -6.53 22.03
CA LYS A 106 20.68 -7.41 21.40
C LYS A 106 20.52 -8.91 21.70
N SER A 107 19.69 -9.31 22.65
CA SER A 107 19.51 -10.71 23.05
C SER A 107 18.25 -11.39 22.52
N THR A 108 17.26 -10.64 22.01
CA THR A 108 16.01 -11.23 21.51
C THR A 108 15.56 -10.42 20.31
N LEU A 109 16.00 -10.87 19.13
CA LEU A 109 15.24 -10.63 17.91
C LEU A 109 13.88 -11.29 18.14
N VAL A 110 12.84 -10.47 18.27
CA VAL A 110 11.51 -10.88 17.84
C VAL A 110 11.40 -10.47 16.38
#